data_AF-A0A352RVB9-F1
#
_entry.id   AF-A0A352RVB9-F1
#
_cell.length_a   1.000
_cell.length_b   1.000
_cell.length_c   1.000
_cell.angle_alpha   90.00
_cell.angle_beta   90.00
_cell.angle_gamma   90.00
#
_symmetry.space_group_name_H-M   'P 1'
#
loop_
_entity.id
_entity.type
_entity.pdbx_description
1 polymer ?
#
loop_
_entity_poly.entity_id
_entity_poly.type
_entity_poly.pdbx_seq_one_letter_code
_entity_poly.pdbx_strand_id
1 'polypeptide(L)'
;MQIDDYQALIQSDHYRCATQRVIRQLMEALLFEDVFRDVHWTTESVTLPAVAADGQPVRYRCAVRRIDAFGRIRLGNVIRAHGGDETAADDVSRLLHELAGQFDADPQRIQQFAMELLSTQIKDAHSHHANG
;
A
#
# COMPACT_ATOMS: atom_id res chain seq x y z
N MET A 1 23.55 -1.39 14.68
CA MET A 1 22.91 -2.37 13.80
C MET A 1 23.87 -2.64 12.66
N GLN A 2 24.43 -3.84 12.55
CA GLN A 2 25.33 -4.19 11.45
C GLN A 2 24.53 -4.22 10.14
N ILE A 3 25.16 -3.85 9.03
CA ILE A 3 24.51 -3.77 7.70
C ILE A 3 23.87 -5.11 7.30
N ASP A 4 24.46 -6.23 7.73
CA ASP A 4 23.99 -7.58 7.45
C ASP A 4 22.66 -7.91 8.15
N ASP A 5 22.45 -7.42 9.39
CA ASP A 5 21.17 -7.55 10.11
C ASP A 5 20.05 -6.78 9.40
N TYR A 6 20.39 -5.64 8.79
CA TYR A 6 19.44 -4.82 8.04
C TYR A 6 18.98 -5.51 6.74
N GLN A 7 19.90 -6.16 6.03
CA GLN A 7 19.60 -6.89 4.80
C GLN A 7 18.75 -8.14 5.07
N ALA A 8 19.08 -8.89 6.12
CA ALA A 8 18.28 -10.03 6.55
C ALA A 8 16.86 -9.61 6.97
N LEU A 9 16.72 -8.45 7.62
CA LEU A 9 15.42 -7.91 8.00
C LEU A 9 14.58 -7.51 6.79
N ILE A 10 15.13 -6.84 5.78
CA ILE A 10 14.40 -6.47 4.55
C ILE A 10 13.88 -7.72 3.82
N GLN A 11 14.64 -8.81 3.85
CA GLN A 11 14.24 -10.08 3.23
C GLN A 11 13.30 -10.93 4.10
N SER A 12 13.05 -10.51 5.34
CA SER A 12 12.22 -11.27 6.27
C SER A 12 10.72 -11.15 5.98
N ASP A 13 9.97 -12.15 6.43
CA ASP A 13 8.51 -12.12 6.40
C ASP A 13 7.93 -10.94 7.19
N HIS A 14 8.63 -10.48 8.23
CA HIS A 14 8.22 -9.32 9.02
C HIS A 14 8.21 -8.05 8.18
N TYR A 15 9.24 -7.82 7.36
CA TYR A 15 9.27 -6.66 6.47
C TYR A 15 8.18 -6.74 5.42
N ARG A 16 7.95 -7.92 4.82
CA ARG A 16 6.84 -8.12 3.88
C ARG A 16 5.48 -7.83 4.51
N CYS A 17 5.22 -8.32 5.72
CA CYS A 17 3.98 -8.05 6.45
C CYS A 17 3.83 -6.56 6.79
N ALA A 18 4.91 -5.90 7.20
CA ALA A 18 4.91 -4.46 7.46
C ALA A 18 4.59 -3.67 6.19
N THR A 19 5.23 -3.98 5.06
CA THR A 19 4.99 -3.33 3.78
C THR A 19 3.54 -3.50 3.32
N GLN A 20 2.98 -4.71 3.38
CA GLN A 20 1.56 -4.94 3.06
C GLN A 20 0.62 -4.14 3.96
N ARG A 21 0.95 -4.00 5.25
CA ARG A 21 0.17 -3.21 6.19
C ARG A 21 0.26 -1.71 5.89
N VAL A 22 1.43 -1.20 5.54
CA VAL A 22 1.63 0.20 5.10
C VAL A 22 0.81 0.47 3.84
N ILE A 23 0.92 -0.40 2.82
CA ILE A 23 0.16 -0.27 1.58
C ILE A 23 -1.35 -0.21 1.87
N ARG A 24 -1.85 -1.11 2.71
CA ARG A 24 -3.26 -1.12 3.10
C ARG A 24 -3.69 0.18 3.79
N GLN A 25 -2.91 0.64 4.77
CA GLN A 25 -3.23 1.88 5.51
C GLN A 25 -3.20 3.12 4.60
N LEU A 26 -2.24 3.16 3.68
CA LEU A 26 -2.12 4.22 2.69
C LEU A 26 -3.35 4.25 1.78
N MET A 27 -3.76 3.09 1.24
CA MET A 27 -4.95 2.98 0.40
C MET A 27 -6.23 3.33 1.18
N GLU A 28 -6.36 2.89 2.43
CA GLU A 28 -7.48 3.28 3.31
C GLU A 28 -7.55 4.81 3.50
N ALA A 29 -6.40 5.46 3.73
CA ALA A 29 -6.34 6.91 3.90
C ALA A 29 -6.68 7.66 2.59
N LEU A 30 -6.08 7.27 1.47
CA LEU A 30 -6.32 7.94 0.17
C LEU A 30 -7.77 7.77 -0.30
N LEU A 31 -8.37 6.58 -0.10
CA LEU A 31 -9.79 6.38 -0.41
C LEU A 31 -10.71 7.17 0.51
N PHE A 32 -10.35 7.30 1.80
CA PHE A 32 -11.15 8.06 2.77
C PHE A 32 -11.12 9.56 2.47
N GLU A 33 -9.98 10.09 2.03
CA GLU A 33 -9.80 11.50 1.62
C GLU A 33 -10.37 11.78 0.22
N ASP A 34 -10.96 10.77 -0.46
CA ASP A 34 -11.58 10.87 -1.79
C ASP A 34 -10.65 11.50 -2.86
N VAL A 35 -9.36 11.17 -2.82
CA VAL A 35 -8.37 11.80 -3.72
C VAL A 35 -8.30 11.17 -5.11
N PHE A 36 -8.87 9.97 -5.28
CA PHE A 36 -8.79 9.22 -6.52
C PHE A 36 -9.87 9.64 -7.52
N ARG A 37 -9.47 9.86 -8.77
CA ARG A 37 -10.35 10.30 -9.86
C ARG A 37 -11.26 9.20 -10.37
N ASP A 38 -10.75 7.99 -10.54
CA ASP A 38 -11.47 6.87 -11.17
C ASP A 38 -11.45 5.63 -10.27
N VAL A 39 -12.31 5.65 -9.25
CA VAL A 39 -12.49 4.54 -8.32
C VAL A 39 -13.76 3.76 -8.68
N HIS A 40 -13.59 2.45 -8.85
CA HIS A 40 -14.70 1.54 -9.09
C HIS A 40 -15.04 0.74 -7.82
N TRP A 41 -16.16 1.07 -7.20
CA TRP A 41 -16.68 0.35 -6.04
C TRP A 41 -17.62 -0.78 -6.45
N THR A 42 -17.50 -1.91 -5.77
CA THR A 42 -18.53 -2.95 -5.67
C THR A 42 -18.88 -3.16 -4.20
N THR A 43 -19.90 -3.98 -3.93
CA THR A 43 -20.30 -4.31 -2.55
C THR A 43 -19.17 -4.97 -1.75
N GLU A 44 -18.25 -5.68 -2.42
CA GLU A 44 -17.22 -6.50 -1.79
C GLU A 44 -15.80 -6.01 -2.04
N SER A 45 -15.60 -5.08 -2.98
CA SER A 45 -14.27 -4.69 -3.41
C SER A 45 -14.20 -3.28 -3.98
N VAL A 46 -12.99 -2.73 -3.99
CA VAL A 46 -12.65 -1.50 -4.70
C VAL A 46 -11.59 -1.82 -5.73
N THR A 47 -11.73 -1.26 -6.93
CA THR A 47 -10.78 -1.39 -8.04
C THR A 47 -10.33 -0.02 -8.53
N LEU A 48 -9.04 0.13 -8.73
CA LEU A 48 -8.38 1.34 -9.20
C LEU A 48 -7.58 1.04 -10.48
N PRO A 49 -7.83 1.76 -11.58
CA PRO A 49 -6.96 1.71 -12.74
C PRO A 49 -5.65 2.47 -12.46
N ALA A 50 -4.56 1.92 -12.96
CA ALA A 50 -3.21 2.44 -12.80
C ALA A 50 -2.42 2.22 -14.08
N VAL A 51 -1.24 2.83 -14.20
CA VAL A 51 -0.37 2.70 -15.37
C VAL A 51 1.02 2.30 -14.91
N ALA A 52 1.53 1.17 -15.38
CA ALA A 52 2.90 0.72 -15.12
C ALA A 52 3.93 1.68 -15.73
N ALA A 53 5.18 1.58 -15.28
CA ALA A 53 6.29 2.40 -15.81
C ALA A 53 6.56 2.19 -17.31
N ASP A 54 6.18 1.03 -17.86
CA ASP A 54 6.24 0.72 -19.30
C ASP A 54 5.02 1.23 -20.08
N GLY A 55 4.10 1.94 -19.42
CA GLY A 55 2.87 2.47 -20.00
C GLY A 55 1.72 1.46 -20.08
N GLN A 56 1.92 0.21 -19.63
CA GLN A 56 0.86 -0.79 -19.69
C GLN A 56 -0.21 -0.58 -18.60
N PRO A 57 -1.48 -0.93 -18.88
CA PRO A 57 -2.54 -0.81 -17.90
C PRO A 57 -2.36 -1.82 -16.75
N VAL A 58 -2.44 -1.30 -15.53
CA VAL A 58 -2.44 -2.07 -14.27
C VAL A 58 -3.77 -1.83 -13.57
N ARG A 59 -4.20 -2.79 -12.74
CA ARG A 59 -5.31 -2.57 -11.81
C ARG A 59 -4.92 -2.96 -10.40
N TYR A 60 -5.32 -2.14 -9.44
CA TYR A 60 -5.26 -2.48 -8.03
C TYR A 60 -6.65 -2.85 -7.52
N ARG A 61 -6.78 -4.00 -6.88
CA ARG A 61 -8.04 -4.49 -6.32
C ARG A 61 -7.87 -4.80 -4.85
N CYS A 62 -8.82 -4.34 -4.05
CA CYS A 62 -8.84 -4.59 -2.60
C CYS A 62 -10.22 -5.08 -2.20
N ALA A 63 -10.30 -6.11 -1.36
CA ALA A 63 -11.56 -6.49 -0.73
C ALA A 63 -11.96 -5.43 0.30
N VAL A 64 -13.20 -4.99 0.30
CA VAL A 64 -13.77 -4.12 1.35
C VAL A 64 -14.20 -5.00 2.50
N ARG A 65 -13.56 -4.85 3.66
CA ARG A 65 -13.88 -5.64 4.86
C ARG A 65 -14.97 -4.99 5.70
N ARG A 66 -14.93 -3.67 5.82
CA ARG A 66 -15.89 -2.90 6.60
C ARG A 66 -15.83 -1.44 6.19
N ILE A 67 -16.99 -0.79 6.18
CA ILE A 67 -17.09 0.66 6.24
C ILE A 67 -17.78 0.96 7.57
N ASP A 68 -17.16 1.77 8.43
CA ASP A 68 -17.76 2.11 9.71
C ASP A 68 -18.69 3.33 9.60
N ALA A 69 -19.39 3.64 10.70
CA ALA A 69 -20.37 4.73 10.75
C ALA A 69 -19.76 6.12 10.52
N PHE A 70 -18.44 6.26 10.62
CA PHE A 70 -17.71 7.51 10.34
C PHE A 70 -17.11 7.52 8.93
N GLY A 71 -17.50 6.58 8.07
CA GLY A 71 -17.02 6.48 6.71
C GLY A 71 -15.60 5.89 6.59
N ARG A 72 -14.98 5.42 7.69
CA ARG A 72 -13.65 4.83 7.59
C ARG A 72 -13.74 3.48 6.90
N ILE A 73 -12.93 3.33 5.87
CA ILE A 73 -12.84 2.12 5.07
C ILE A 73 -11.78 1.21 5.69
N ARG A 74 -12.10 -0.08 5.80
CA ARG A 74 -11.15 -1.14 6.12
C ARG A 74 -11.02 -2.05 4.93
N LEU A 75 -9.80 -2.20 4.45
CA LEU A 75 -9.48 -3.02 3.30
C LEU A 75 -8.87 -4.36 3.72
N GLY A 76 -8.95 -5.33 2.81
CA GLY A 76 -8.12 -6.53 2.85
C GLY A 76 -6.74 -6.27 2.24
N ASN A 77 -6.10 -7.33 1.77
CA ASN A 77 -4.86 -7.22 1.02
C ASN A 77 -5.11 -6.50 -0.32
N VAL A 78 -4.15 -5.69 -0.72
CA VAL A 78 -4.14 -5.00 -2.01
C VAL A 78 -3.50 -5.94 -3.03
N ILE A 79 -4.25 -6.26 -4.08
CA ILE A 79 -3.81 -7.12 -5.17
C ILE A 79 -3.53 -6.25 -6.39
N ARG A 80 -2.34 -6.40 -6.98
CA ARG A 80 -1.93 -5.78 -8.23
C ARG A 80 -2.14 -6.77 -9.36
N ALA A 81 -2.88 -6.37 -10.39
CA ALA A 81 -3.11 -7.13 -11.61
C ALA A 81 -2.43 -6.48 -12.81
N HIS A 82 -1.52 -7.20 -13.47
CA HIS A 82 -0.76 -6.70 -14.63
C HIS A 82 -0.48 -7.83 -15.61
N GLY A 83 -0.84 -7.65 -16.89
CA GLY A 83 -0.55 -8.66 -17.93
C GLY A 83 -1.20 -10.03 -17.71
N GLY A 84 -2.24 -10.14 -16.86
CA GLY A 84 -2.88 -11.40 -16.50
C GLY A 84 -2.36 -12.01 -15.18
N ASP A 85 -1.25 -11.50 -14.65
CA ASP A 85 -0.73 -11.90 -13.34
C ASP A 85 -1.39 -11.09 -12.23
N GLU A 86 -1.80 -11.77 -11.16
CA GLU A 86 -2.31 -11.17 -9.94
C GLU A 86 -1.38 -11.48 -8.76
N THR A 87 -0.78 -10.46 -8.16
CA THR A 87 0.12 -10.60 -7.02
C THR A 87 -0.26 -9.63 -5.91
N ALA A 88 0.10 -9.95 -4.66
CA ALA A 88 -0.04 -8.97 -3.59
C ALA A 88 0.88 -7.78 -3.85
N ALA A 89 0.37 -6.57 -3.68
CA ALA A 89 1.20 -5.37 -3.73
C ALA A 89 2.25 -5.44 -2.61
N ASP A 90 3.51 -5.29 -3.00
CA ASP A 90 4.69 -5.51 -2.15
C ASP A 90 5.68 -4.33 -2.18
N ASP A 91 5.39 -3.31 -2.98
CA ASP A 91 6.26 -2.15 -3.20
C ASP A 91 5.42 -0.86 -3.17
N VAL A 92 5.60 -0.08 -2.12
CA VAL A 92 4.86 1.18 -1.91
C VAL A 92 5.23 2.21 -2.97
N SER A 93 6.51 2.29 -3.35
CA SER A 93 6.98 3.27 -4.34
C SER A 93 6.38 2.96 -5.70
N ARG A 94 6.33 1.69 -6.08
CA ARG A 94 5.68 1.25 -7.32
C ARG A 94 4.19 1.58 -7.31
N LEU A 95 3.48 1.22 -6.23
CA LEU A 95 2.06 1.51 -6.11
C LEU A 95 1.74 2.99 -6.28
N LEU A 96 2.50 3.87 -5.64
CA LEU A 96 2.31 5.33 -5.75
C LEU A 96 2.63 5.86 -7.14
N HIS A 97 3.69 5.37 -7.77
CA HIS A 97 4.05 5.79 -9.12
C HIS A 97 2.97 5.39 -10.14
N GLU A 98 2.47 4.16 -10.04
CA GLU A 98 1.46 3.65 -10.96
C GLU A 98 0.08 4.32 -10.78
N LEU A 99 -0.25 4.71 -9.54
CA LEU A 99 -1.48 5.43 -9.22
C LEU A 99 -1.35 6.95 -9.34
N ALA A 100 -0.18 7.50 -9.67
CA ALA A 100 0.02 8.94 -9.70
C ALA A 100 -0.95 9.68 -10.64
N GLY A 101 -1.39 9.04 -11.74
CA GLY A 101 -2.40 9.60 -12.64
C GLY A 101 -3.82 9.67 -12.04
N GLN A 102 -4.06 9.01 -10.91
CA GLN A 102 -5.38 8.95 -10.26
C GLN A 102 -5.62 10.07 -9.27
N PHE A 103 -4.61 10.81 -8.80
CA PHE A 103 -4.79 11.86 -7.80
C PHE A 103 -3.95 13.08 -8.17
N ASP A 104 -4.43 14.27 -7.81
CA ASP A 104 -3.71 15.54 -8.05
C ASP A 104 -2.87 15.97 -6.83
N ALA A 105 -2.29 14.97 -6.15
CA ALA A 105 -1.49 15.18 -4.95
C ALA A 105 0.00 15.14 -5.29
N ASP A 106 0.78 15.99 -4.60
CA ASP A 106 2.23 16.09 -4.77
C ASP A 106 2.89 14.71 -4.51
N PRO A 107 3.44 14.05 -5.55
CA PRO A 107 4.01 12.71 -5.42
C PRO A 107 5.12 12.62 -4.37
N GLN A 108 5.88 13.70 -4.16
CA GLN A 108 6.94 13.73 -3.13
C GLN A 108 6.36 13.67 -1.72
N ARG A 109 5.26 14.38 -1.46
CA ARG A 109 4.60 14.35 -0.14
C ARG A 109 4.00 12.99 0.18
N ILE A 110 3.38 12.35 -0.81
CA ILE A 110 2.80 11.02 -0.61
C ILE A 110 3.89 9.98 -0.42
N GLN A 111 4.99 10.07 -1.17
CA GLN A 111 6.15 9.19 -0.98
C GLN A 111 6.77 9.39 0.41
N GLN A 112 6.91 10.63 0.87
CA GLN A 112 7.41 10.93 2.21
C GLN A 112 6.49 10.34 3.28
N PHE A 113 5.17 10.51 3.16
CA PHE A 113 4.19 9.93 4.07
C PHE A 113 4.29 8.39 4.11
N ALA A 114 4.42 7.74 2.95
CA ALA A 114 4.64 6.30 2.85
C ALA A 114 5.93 5.84 3.55
N MET A 115 7.03 6.58 3.40
CA MET A 115 8.30 6.29 4.07
C MET A 115 8.21 6.46 5.59
N GLU A 116 7.48 7.47 6.07
CA GLU A 116 7.23 7.69 7.50
C GLU A 116 6.42 6.55 8.10
N LEU A 117 5.38 6.06 7.40
CA LEU A 117 4.60 4.88 7.80
C LEU A 117 5.47 3.62 7.87
N LEU A 118 6.32 3.39 6.86
CA LEU A 118 7.21 2.23 6.81
C LEU A 118 8.27 2.28 7.94
N SER A 119 8.87 3.45 8.19
CA SER A 119 9.81 3.66 9.28
C SER A 119 9.18 3.36 10.65
N THR A 120 7.94 3.80 10.85
CA THR A 120 7.18 3.55 12.09
C THR A 120 6.96 2.05 12.29
N GLN A 121 6.50 1.33 11.26
CA GLN A 121 6.23 -0.10 11.39
C GLN A 121 7.50 -0.95 11.57
N ILE A 122 8.62 -0.57 10.95
CA ILE A 122 9.91 -1.24 11.18
C ILE A 122 10.37 -1.02 12.62
N LYS A 123 10.24 0.20 13.16
CA LYS A 123 10.56 0.50 14.56
C LYS A 123 9.67 -0.28 15.53
N ASP A 124 8.38 -0.43 15.22
CA ASP A 124 7.46 -1.26 16.02
C ASP A 124 7.88 -2.75 15.98
N ALA A 125 8.26 -3.26 14.81
CA ALA A 125 8.73 -4.64 14.66
C ALA A 125 10.01 -4.90 15.47
N HIS A 126 10.96 -3.96 15.50
CA HIS A 126 12.14 -4.05 16.36
C HIS A 126 11.80 -3.98 17.85
N SER A 127 10.86 -3.11 18.24
CA SER A 127 10.44 -2.95 19.64
C SER A 127 9.76 -4.20 20.19
N HIS A 128 9.07 -4.96 19.33
CA HIS A 128 8.50 -6.27 19.67
C HIS A 128 9.53 -7.41 19.71
N HIS A 129 10.67 -7.28 19.03
CA HIS A 129 11.75 -8.27 19.05
C HIS A 129 12.69 -8.11 20.25
N ALA A 130 12.79 -6.92 20.83
CA ALA A 130 13.65 -6.63 22.00
C ALA A 130 13.00 -6.94 23.36
N ASN A 131 11.69 -7.21 23.38
CA ASN A 131 10.90 -7.46 24.60
C ASN A 131 10.29 -8.88 24.65
N GLY A 132 10.76 -9.80 23.81
CA GLY A 132 10.42 -11.23 23.84
C GLY A 132 11.66 -12.07 24.05
#